data_AF-A0A232M194-F1
#
_entry.id   AF-A0A232M194-F1
#
_cell.length_a   1.000
_cell.length_b   1.000
_cell.length_c   1.000
_cell.angle_alpha   90.00
_cell.angle_beta   90.00
_cell.angle_gamma   90.00
#
_symmetry.space_group_name_H-M   'P 1'
#
loop_
_entity.id
_entity.type
_entity.pdbx_description
1 polymer ?
#
loop_
_entity_poly.entity_id
_entity_poly.type
_entity_poly.pdbx_seq_one_letter_code
_entity_poly.pdbx_strand_id
1 'polypeptide(L)'
;MASSSNSDSGSFQLLSSLRFDPSLPETVAGLGIQAYPAPNDSPYYLLAYHRDRLAKAAIHFGWQRTVDVLQKDIADLATLFNASIPDKTQPWRLRIEIDVDGVWAISVQPIAPCSLLRLFLPHALGSGGVDGLDSPPWRLYVDSQAIVPSAFTTHKTSVRDDYTAARARAGILSLQDPAEVLVVNPDGEIMEGSISTPYFRSRPSDAELWTASPDKQDARAPTEWVTPPLSSGGNAGTTRRYALVYGICVEQVVRADQLIDGEECWLSNGVRGFIRAAVVLRKKESVESNNTFESSS
;
A
#
# COMPACT_ATOMS: atom_id res chain seq x y z
N MET A 1 -16.58 34.39 -19.44
CA MET A 1 -15.85 33.42 -20.28
C MET A 1 -14.40 33.45 -19.84
N ALA A 2 -14.06 32.60 -18.89
CA ALA A 2 -12.68 32.41 -18.43
C ALA A 2 -12.15 31.17 -19.17
N SER A 3 -11.08 31.37 -19.92
CA SER A 3 -10.38 30.33 -20.66
C SER A 3 -9.84 29.30 -19.68
N SER A 4 -10.48 28.14 -19.63
CA SER A 4 -9.92 26.93 -19.05
C SER A 4 -8.66 26.59 -19.85
N SER A 5 -7.49 26.79 -19.23
CA SER A 5 -6.21 26.33 -19.76
C SER A 5 -6.21 24.81 -19.74
N ASN A 6 -6.68 24.24 -20.84
CA ASN A 6 -6.54 22.84 -21.19
C ASN A 6 -5.08 22.61 -21.59
N SER A 7 -4.20 22.43 -20.61
CA SER A 7 -2.79 22.12 -20.83
C SER A 7 -2.32 21.16 -19.74
N ASP A 8 -2.52 19.86 -20.01
CA ASP A 8 -1.49 18.80 -19.93
C ASP A 8 -2.13 17.41 -19.76
N SER A 9 -3.10 17.07 -20.62
CA SER A 9 -3.78 15.77 -20.61
C SER A 9 -2.92 14.62 -21.20
N GLY A 10 -1.58 14.70 -21.04
CA GLY A 10 -0.62 13.79 -21.67
C GLY A 10 0.67 13.47 -20.91
N SER A 11 0.85 13.88 -19.64
CA SER A 11 2.17 13.75 -18.98
C SER A 11 2.34 12.62 -17.95
N PHE A 12 1.32 11.78 -17.69
CA PHE A 12 1.44 10.69 -16.73
C PHE A 12 0.70 9.40 -17.13
N GLN A 13 0.99 8.32 -16.39
CA GLN A 13 0.41 6.98 -16.58
C GLN A 13 -0.23 6.50 -15.28
N LEU A 14 -1.28 5.69 -15.38
CA LEU A 14 -1.79 4.93 -14.26
C LEU A 14 -0.89 3.72 -14.03
N LEU A 15 -0.56 3.45 -12.77
CA LEU A 15 0.37 2.39 -12.39
C LEU A 15 -0.30 1.27 -11.62
N SER A 16 0.17 0.06 -11.87
CA SER A 16 -0.05 -1.09 -11.02
C SER A 16 1.22 -1.90 -10.86
N SER A 17 1.42 -2.51 -9.69
CA SER A 17 2.52 -3.44 -9.48
C SER A 17 1.99 -4.62 -8.70
N LEU A 18 2.23 -5.82 -9.23
CA LEU A 18 1.69 -7.06 -8.70
C LEU A 18 2.68 -8.22 -8.87
N ARG A 19 2.46 -9.29 -8.12
CA ARG A 19 3.19 -10.55 -8.23
C ARG A 19 2.45 -11.52 -9.17
N PHE A 20 3.21 -12.11 -10.07
CA PHE A 20 2.90 -13.39 -10.70
C PHE A 20 3.62 -14.51 -9.92
N ASP A 21 2.91 -15.58 -9.62
CA ASP A 21 3.48 -16.78 -9.04
C ASP A 21 2.69 -18.02 -9.51
N PRO A 22 3.35 -19.04 -10.12
CA PRO A 22 2.66 -20.21 -10.63
C PRO A 22 2.00 -21.07 -9.52
N SER A 23 2.49 -20.99 -8.28
CA SER A 23 1.94 -21.73 -7.14
C SER A 23 0.78 -21.00 -6.43
N LEU A 24 0.44 -19.78 -6.88
CA LEU A 24 -0.63 -19.00 -6.29
C LEU A 24 -2.01 -19.68 -6.36
N PRO A 25 -2.44 -20.25 -7.51
CA PRO A 25 -3.76 -20.90 -7.61
C PRO A 25 -3.93 -22.06 -6.61
N GLU A 26 -2.89 -22.89 -6.47
CA GLU A 26 -2.89 -23.99 -5.50
C GLU A 26 -2.95 -23.48 -4.06
N THR A 27 -2.19 -22.42 -3.75
CA THR A 27 -2.22 -21.80 -2.42
C THR A 27 -3.59 -21.22 -2.10
N VAL A 28 -4.23 -20.53 -3.05
CA VAL A 28 -5.58 -19.96 -2.90
C VAL A 28 -6.62 -21.07 -2.71
N ALA A 29 -6.51 -22.17 -3.45
CA ALA A 29 -7.40 -23.32 -3.28
C ALA A 29 -7.32 -23.89 -1.85
N GLY A 30 -6.12 -23.89 -1.23
CA GLY A 30 -5.92 -24.31 0.15
C GLY A 30 -6.50 -23.38 1.22
N LEU A 31 -6.68 -22.09 0.93
CA LEU A 31 -7.26 -21.10 1.86
C LEU A 31 -8.79 -21.15 1.94
N GLY A 32 -9.44 -21.78 0.95
CA GLY A 32 -10.89 -21.81 0.79
C GLY A 32 -11.45 -20.60 0.03
N ILE A 33 -12.54 -20.84 -0.71
CA ILE A 33 -13.14 -19.88 -1.67
C ILE A 33 -13.53 -18.54 -1.02
N GLN A 34 -13.85 -18.54 0.27
CA GLN A 34 -14.30 -17.35 1.01
C GLN A 34 -13.15 -16.45 1.49
N ALA A 35 -11.90 -16.79 1.21
CA ALA A 35 -10.74 -16.04 1.69
C ALA A 35 -10.02 -15.23 0.58
N TYR A 36 -10.47 -15.29 -0.67
CA TYR A 36 -9.80 -14.65 -1.80
C TYR A 36 -10.78 -14.18 -2.89
N PRO A 37 -10.55 -13.02 -3.52
CA PRO A 37 -11.43 -12.54 -4.58
C PRO A 37 -11.22 -13.33 -5.88
N ALA A 38 -12.31 -13.66 -6.57
CA ALA A 38 -12.24 -14.24 -7.90
C ALA A 38 -11.44 -13.33 -8.86
N PRO A 39 -10.72 -13.90 -9.86
CA PRO A 39 -10.56 -15.33 -10.13
C PRO A 39 -9.59 -16.04 -9.18
N ASN A 40 -9.97 -17.24 -8.72
CA ASN A 40 -9.20 -18.01 -7.74
C ASN A 40 -8.10 -18.89 -8.38
N ASP A 41 -8.19 -19.11 -9.68
CA ASP A 41 -7.25 -19.87 -10.50
C ASP A 41 -6.17 -18.99 -11.16
N SER A 42 -6.21 -17.67 -10.93
CA SER A 42 -5.25 -16.73 -11.48
C SER A 42 -3.89 -16.84 -10.78
N PRO A 43 -2.77 -16.95 -11.53
CA PRO A 43 -1.42 -16.87 -10.96
C PRO A 43 -1.01 -15.42 -10.62
N TYR A 44 -1.87 -14.44 -10.88
CA TYR A 44 -1.65 -13.03 -10.56
C TYR A 44 -2.35 -12.66 -9.25
N TYR A 45 -1.56 -12.18 -8.29
CA TYR A 45 -2.06 -11.80 -6.97
C TYR A 45 -3.00 -10.60 -7.06
N LEU A 46 -4.22 -10.77 -6.53
CA LEU A 46 -5.33 -9.82 -6.49
C LEU A 46 -5.70 -9.22 -7.87
N LEU A 47 -5.62 -10.01 -8.94
CA LEU A 47 -5.80 -9.54 -10.33
C LEU A 47 -7.03 -8.64 -10.52
N ALA A 48 -8.20 -9.08 -10.04
CA ALA A 48 -9.44 -8.31 -10.15
C ALA A 48 -9.35 -6.95 -9.44
N TYR A 49 -8.73 -6.91 -8.25
CA TYR A 49 -8.57 -5.65 -7.53
C TYR A 49 -7.60 -4.71 -8.22
N HIS A 50 -6.56 -5.24 -8.89
CA HIS A 50 -5.65 -4.42 -9.69
C HIS A 50 -6.37 -3.81 -10.90
N ARG A 51 -7.19 -4.59 -11.63
CA ARG A 51 -8.04 -4.09 -12.73
C ARG A 51 -9.02 -3.03 -12.24
N ASP A 52 -9.77 -3.32 -11.19
CA ASP A 52 -10.75 -2.39 -10.63
C ASP A 52 -10.12 -1.07 -10.18
N ARG A 53 -8.93 -1.12 -9.57
CA ARG A 53 -8.22 0.09 -9.14
C ARG A 53 -7.79 0.94 -10.32
N LEU A 54 -7.26 0.32 -11.38
CA LEU A 54 -6.94 1.03 -12.63
C LEU A 54 -8.20 1.64 -13.25
N ALA A 55 -9.31 0.90 -13.30
CA ALA A 55 -10.56 1.37 -13.88
C ALA A 55 -11.13 2.56 -13.10
N LYS A 56 -11.11 2.51 -11.77
CA LYS A 56 -11.52 3.63 -10.90
C LYS A 56 -10.67 4.88 -11.13
N ALA A 57 -9.36 4.73 -11.30
CA ALA A 57 -8.49 5.85 -11.61
C ALA A 57 -8.77 6.42 -13.01
N ALA A 58 -8.94 5.56 -14.02
CA ALA A 58 -9.29 5.99 -15.37
C ALA A 58 -10.63 6.75 -15.41
N ILE A 59 -11.65 6.27 -14.67
CA ILE A 59 -12.93 6.97 -14.50
C ILE A 59 -12.71 8.33 -13.85
N HIS A 60 -11.92 8.41 -12.77
CA HIS A 60 -11.64 9.66 -12.07
C HIS A 60 -10.98 10.72 -12.97
N PHE A 61 -10.02 10.31 -13.82
CA PHE A 61 -9.34 11.22 -14.74
C PHE A 61 -10.05 11.41 -16.09
N GLY A 62 -11.22 10.78 -16.31
CA GLY A 62 -11.98 10.90 -17.55
C GLY A 62 -11.35 10.19 -18.75
N TRP A 63 -10.52 9.17 -18.54
CA TRP A 63 -9.80 8.44 -19.59
C TRP A 63 -10.67 7.34 -20.19
N GLN A 64 -11.65 7.73 -21.01
CA GLN A 64 -12.67 6.80 -21.50
C GLN A 64 -12.07 5.60 -22.28
N ARG A 65 -11.05 5.82 -23.12
CA ARG A 65 -10.38 4.72 -23.85
C ARG A 65 -9.77 3.69 -22.91
N THR A 66 -9.10 4.17 -21.86
CA THR A 66 -8.52 3.33 -20.80
C THR A 66 -9.61 2.57 -20.04
N VAL A 67 -10.75 3.20 -19.75
CA VAL A 67 -11.92 2.53 -19.14
C VAL A 67 -12.41 1.39 -20.03
N ASP A 68 -12.62 1.64 -21.32
CA ASP A 68 -13.13 0.64 -22.27
C ASP A 68 -12.19 -0.57 -22.36
N VAL A 69 -10.88 -0.34 -22.36
CA VAL A 69 -9.86 -1.40 -22.36
C VAL A 69 -9.86 -2.19 -21.05
N LEU A 70 -10.06 -1.53 -19.91
CA LEU A 70 -10.08 -2.17 -18.58
C LEU A 70 -11.39 -2.89 -18.26
N GLN A 71 -12.48 -2.59 -18.96
CA GLN A 71 -13.78 -3.26 -18.81
C GLN A 71 -13.88 -4.57 -19.60
N LYS A 72 -12.87 -4.89 -20.43
CA LYS A 72 -12.76 -6.19 -21.10
C LYS A 72 -12.64 -7.33 -20.09
N ASP A 73 -12.77 -8.56 -20.59
CA ASP A 73 -12.71 -9.76 -19.78
C ASP A 73 -11.39 -9.81 -18.99
N ILE A 74 -11.46 -10.24 -17.73
CA ILE A 74 -10.27 -10.42 -16.90
C ILE A 74 -9.34 -11.50 -17.45
N ALA A 75 -9.87 -12.47 -18.21
CA ALA A 75 -9.09 -13.47 -18.92
C ALA A 75 -8.22 -12.86 -20.03
N ASP A 76 -8.72 -11.84 -20.74
CA ASP A 76 -7.93 -11.09 -21.73
C ASP A 76 -6.75 -10.37 -21.07
N LEU A 77 -7.00 -9.80 -19.88
CA LEU A 77 -5.96 -9.14 -19.09
C LEU A 77 -4.87 -10.13 -18.63
N ALA A 78 -5.27 -11.30 -18.15
CA ALA A 78 -4.33 -12.36 -17.78
C ALA A 78 -3.51 -12.82 -19.00
N THR A 79 -4.14 -12.93 -20.18
CA THR A 79 -3.48 -13.29 -21.44
C THR A 79 -2.45 -12.24 -21.86
N LEU A 80 -2.81 -10.95 -21.75
CA LEU A 80 -1.88 -9.84 -21.98
C LEU A 80 -0.66 -9.93 -21.06
N PHE A 81 -0.85 -10.15 -19.76
CA PHE A 81 0.25 -10.25 -18.80
C PHE A 81 1.11 -11.49 -19.06
N ASN A 82 0.48 -12.61 -19.41
CA ASN A 82 1.15 -13.88 -19.73
C ASN A 82 2.11 -13.77 -20.92
N ALA A 83 1.87 -12.84 -21.85
CA ALA A 83 2.75 -12.59 -22.98
C ALA A 83 4.05 -11.87 -22.57
N SER A 84 4.06 -11.19 -21.42
CA SER A 84 5.24 -10.48 -20.90
C SER A 84 6.13 -11.32 -19.99
N ILE A 85 5.71 -12.53 -19.59
CA ILE A 85 6.45 -13.39 -18.65
C ILE A 85 7.37 -14.36 -19.40
N PRO A 86 8.71 -14.24 -19.27
CA PRO A 86 9.66 -15.09 -20.00
C PRO A 86 9.64 -16.56 -19.57
N ASP A 87 9.52 -16.80 -18.25
CA ASP A 87 9.50 -18.14 -17.66
C ASP A 87 8.38 -18.24 -16.62
N LYS A 88 7.30 -18.92 -16.99
CA LYS A 88 6.11 -19.08 -16.14
C LYS A 88 6.30 -20.08 -15.00
N THR A 89 7.46 -20.73 -14.91
CA THR A 89 7.79 -21.63 -13.79
C THR A 89 8.36 -20.90 -12.57
N GLN A 90 8.64 -19.60 -12.71
CA GLN A 90 9.24 -18.77 -11.66
C GLN A 90 8.35 -17.59 -11.29
N PRO A 91 8.50 -17.01 -10.08
CA PRO A 91 7.77 -15.83 -9.68
C PRO A 91 8.35 -14.54 -10.29
N TRP A 92 7.47 -13.62 -10.64
CA TRP A 92 7.82 -12.33 -11.26
C TRP A 92 7.10 -11.18 -10.59
N ARG A 93 7.78 -10.03 -10.49
CA ARG A 93 7.14 -8.73 -10.27
C ARG A 93 6.78 -8.14 -11.62
N LEU A 94 5.52 -7.78 -11.78
CA LEU A 94 5.05 -6.98 -12.90
C LEU A 94 4.91 -5.53 -12.44
N ARG A 95 5.39 -4.60 -13.27
CA ARG A 95 5.03 -3.18 -13.21
C ARG A 95 4.32 -2.83 -14.51
N ILE A 96 3.08 -2.38 -14.34
CA ILE A 96 2.15 -2.05 -15.41
C ILE A 96 1.97 -0.55 -15.41
N GLU A 97 2.01 0.02 -16.61
CA GLU A 97 1.70 1.40 -16.89
C GLU A 97 0.65 1.42 -18.01
N ILE A 98 -0.40 2.23 -17.85
CA ILE A 98 -1.40 2.45 -18.88
C ILE A 98 -1.63 3.94 -19.02
N ASP A 99 -1.61 4.42 -20.25
CA ASP A 99 -1.83 5.83 -20.57
C ASP A 99 -3.32 6.15 -20.84
N VAL A 100 -3.58 7.41 -21.18
CA VAL A 100 -4.91 7.96 -21.51
C VAL A 100 -5.54 7.33 -22.76
N ASP A 101 -4.72 6.78 -23.67
CA ASP A 101 -5.16 6.13 -24.89
C ASP A 101 -5.44 4.64 -24.70
N GLY A 102 -5.19 4.11 -23.49
CA GLY A 102 -5.36 2.71 -23.15
C GLY A 102 -4.21 1.83 -23.64
N VAL A 103 -3.05 2.41 -23.94
CA VAL A 103 -1.85 1.68 -24.34
C VAL A 103 -1.12 1.16 -23.11
N TRP A 104 -0.82 -0.13 -23.11
CA TRP A 104 -0.14 -0.81 -22.01
C TRP A 104 1.38 -0.82 -22.22
N ALA A 105 2.12 -0.49 -21.16
CA ALA A 105 3.54 -0.81 -21.02
C ALA A 105 3.72 -1.73 -19.82
N ILE A 106 4.27 -2.93 -20.05
CA ILE A 106 4.46 -3.94 -19.00
C ILE A 106 5.95 -4.25 -18.90
N SER A 107 6.49 -4.08 -17.70
CA SER A 107 7.86 -4.47 -17.36
C SER A 107 7.83 -5.56 -16.31
N VAL A 108 8.72 -6.54 -16.45
CA VAL A 108 8.81 -7.71 -15.56
C VAL A 108 10.21 -7.82 -14.98
N GLN A 109 10.29 -8.20 -13.72
CA GLN A 109 11.55 -8.44 -13.01
C GLN A 109 11.43 -9.75 -12.22
N PRO A 110 12.44 -10.64 -12.26
CA PRO A 110 12.43 -11.82 -11.43
C PRO A 110 12.42 -11.41 -9.96
N ILE A 111 11.70 -12.16 -9.13
CA ILE A 111 11.70 -11.97 -7.68
C ILE A 111 12.10 -13.26 -6.99
N ALA A 112 12.68 -13.16 -5.79
CA ALA A 112 12.98 -14.34 -5.01
C ALA A 112 11.69 -15.10 -4.65
N PRO A 113 11.68 -16.44 -4.78
CA PRO A 113 10.64 -17.27 -4.17
C PRO A 113 10.55 -16.98 -2.67
N CYS A 114 9.34 -17.10 -2.12
CA CYS A 114 9.10 -17.01 -0.69
C CYS A 114 7.81 -17.74 -0.36
N SER A 115 7.58 -18.04 0.92
CA SER A 115 6.28 -18.54 1.36
C SER A 115 5.15 -17.64 0.86
N LEU A 116 4.21 -18.21 0.10
CA LEU A 116 3.06 -17.49 -0.44
C LEU A 116 2.06 -17.09 0.63
N LEU A 117 2.11 -17.73 1.81
CA LEU A 117 1.26 -17.36 2.95
C LEU A 117 1.45 -15.90 3.38
N ARG A 118 2.64 -15.32 3.15
CA ARG A 118 2.89 -13.88 3.38
C ARG A 118 2.01 -12.96 2.54
N LEU A 119 1.48 -13.45 1.42
CA LEU A 119 0.56 -12.70 0.56
C LEU A 119 -0.86 -12.64 1.15
N PHE A 120 -1.14 -13.43 2.18
CA PHE A 120 -2.48 -13.59 2.73
C PHE A 120 -2.53 -13.16 4.20
N LEU A 121 -3.71 -13.31 4.80
CA LEU A 121 -4.05 -12.73 6.10
C LEU A 121 -3.02 -13.13 7.17
N PRO A 122 -2.47 -12.18 7.96
CA PRO A 122 -1.60 -12.52 9.08
C PRO A 122 -2.26 -13.47 10.09
N HIS A 123 -3.59 -13.41 10.22
CA HIS A 123 -4.37 -14.25 11.13
C HIS A 123 -4.51 -15.72 10.66
N ALA A 124 -4.24 -16.02 9.39
CA ALA A 124 -4.24 -17.39 8.86
C ALA A 124 -2.97 -18.18 9.26
N LEU A 125 -2.00 -17.52 9.90
CA LEU A 125 -0.69 -18.10 10.20
C LEU A 125 -0.64 -18.87 11.53
N GLY A 126 -1.69 -18.81 12.35
CA GLY A 126 -1.63 -19.31 13.73
C GLY A 126 -0.44 -18.73 14.50
N SER A 127 -0.26 -19.14 15.74
CA SER A 127 0.91 -18.76 16.54
C SER A 127 2.20 -19.47 16.09
N GLY A 128 2.25 -20.04 14.89
CA GLY A 128 3.31 -20.94 14.45
C GLY A 128 3.52 -20.93 12.95
N GLY A 129 4.58 -20.27 12.51
CA GLY A 129 5.21 -20.54 11.22
C GLY A 129 4.93 -19.54 10.12
N VAL A 130 5.15 -18.25 10.37
CA VAL A 130 5.44 -17.31 9.29
C VAL A 130 6.91 -17.44 8.95
N ASP A 131 7.21 -18.00 7.78
CA ASP A 131 8.53 -17.84 7.18
C ASP A 131 8.75 -16.32 6.97
N GLY A 132 9.66 -15.73 7.75
CA GLY A 132 9.83 -14.27 7.87
C GLY A 132 9.65 -13.69 9.28
N LEU A 133 9.26 -14.46 10.30
CA LEU A 133 9.40 -14.03 11.71
C LEU A 133 10.88 -13.94 12.12
N ASP A 134 11.73 -14.78 11.53
CA ASP A 134 13.18 -14.82 11.76
C ASP A 134 13.92 -13.64 11.08
N SER A 135 13.30 -13.01 10.08
CA SER A 135 13.86 -11.80 9.47
C SER A 135 13.57 -10.57 10.33
N PRO A 136 14.54 -9.66 10.49
CA PRO A 136 14.31 -8.43 11.23
C PRO A 136 13.18 -7.62 10.57
N PRO A 137 12.32 -6.95 11.36
CA PRO A 137 11.27 -6.09 10.81
C PRO A 137 11.88 -4.95 9.98
N TRP A 138 11.14 -4.50 8.97
CA TRP A 138 11.52 -3.33 8.21
C TRP A 138 11.54 -2.09 9.10
N ARG A 139 12.50 -1.19 8.87
CA ARG A 139 12.53 0.10 9.55
C ARG A 139 11.49 1.01 8.93
N LEU A 140 10.53 1.49 9.73
CA LEU A 140 9.47 2.37 9.27
C LEU A 140 9.69 3.79 9.79
N TYR A 141 10.14 4.66 8.90
CA TYR A 141 10.35 6.07 9.22
C TYR A 141 9.06 6.87 9.05
N VAL A 142 8.99 8.03 9.70
CA VAL A 142 7.95 9.03 9.45
C VAL A 142 8.58 10.16 8.66
N ASP A 143 7.96 10.53 7.54
CA ASP A 143 8.43 11.65 6.75
C ASP A 143 8.29 12.98 7.53
N SER A 144 9.25 13.88 7.35
CA SER A 144 9.27 15.17 8.01
C SER A 144 8.50 16.26 7.27
N GLN A 145 8.07 15.99 6.03
CA GLN A 145 7.27 16.91 5.23
C GLN A 145 5.91 16.31 4.93
N ALA A 146 4.87 17.13 5.08
CA ALA A 146 3.52 16.73 4.76
C ALA A 146 3.29 16.73 3.25
N ILE A 147 2.44 15.81 2.78
CA ILE A 147 1.93 15.76 1.41
C ILE A 147 0.48 16.22 1.44
N VAL A 148 0.11 17.20 0.62
CA VAL A 148 -1.29 17.61 0.47
C VAL A 148 -2.05 16.52 -0.29
N PRO A 149 -3.13 15.94 0.27
CA PRO A 149 -3.94 14.95 -0.43
C PRO A 149 -4.42 15.43 -1.79
N SER A 150 -4.35 14.56 -2.80
CA SER A 150 -4.81 14.86 -4.15
C SER A 150 -5.21 13.59 -4.89
N ALA A 151 -5.69 13.74 -6.13
CA ALA A 151 -5.91 12.61 -7.03
C ALA A 151 -4.66 11.73 -7.20
N PHE A 152 -3.46 12.31 -7.15
CA PHE A 152 -2.19 11.62 -7.32
C PHE A 152 -1.73 10.85 -6.08
N THR A 153 -2.33 11.11 -4.92
CA THR A 153 -2.11 10.29 -3.71
C THR A 153 -3.15 9.17 -3.63
N THR A 154 -4.42 9.47 -3.94
CA THR A 154 -5.49 8.45 -3.96
C THR A 154 -5.30 7.41 -5.07
N HIS A 155 -4.92 7.83 -6.27
CA HIS A 155 -4.71 6.96 -7.42
C HIS A 155 -3.22 6.75 -7.68
N LYS A 156 -2.84 5.50 -7.95
CA LYS A 156 -1.44 5.17 -8.20
C LYS A 156 -1.06 5.61 -9.61
N THR A 157 -0.23 6.64 -9.73
CA THR A 157 0.23 7.19 -11.02
C THR A 157 1.76 7.22 -11.10
N SER A 158 2.29 7.61 -12.26
CA SER A 158 3.71 7.92 -12.45
C SER A 158 4.15 9.26 -11.86
N VAL A 159 3.21 10.14 -11.48
CA VAL A 159 3.51 11.36 -10.69
C VAL A 159 3.84 10.93 -9.26
N ARG A 160 5.13 10.91 -8.94
CA ARG A 160 5.64 10.32 -7.68
C ARG A 160 6.75 11.13 -7.01
N ASP A 161 6.88 12.41 -7.34
CA ASP A 161 7.96 13.25 -6.85
C ASP A 161 7.90 13.40 -5.32
N ASP A 162 6.71 13.64 -4.75
CA ASP A 162 6.55 13.74 -3.30
C ASP A 162 6.96 12.46 -2.58
N TYR A 163 6.54 11.29 -3.09
CA TYR A 163 6.92 9.99 -2.54
C TYR A 163 8.42 9.71 -2.71
N THR A 164 9.01 10.15 -3.83
CA THR A 164 10.45 10.00 -4.10
C THR A 164 11.26 10.87 -3.14
N ALA A 165 10.82 12.10 -2.92
CA ALA A 165 11.42 13.02 -1.97
C ALA A 165 11.31 12.51 -0.52
N ALA A 166 10.16 11.94 -0.13
CA ALA A 166 9.97 11.30 1.17
C ALA A 166 10.99 10.17 1.40
N ARG A 167 11.17 9.30 0.41
CA ARG A 167 12.15 8.20 0.45
C ARG A 167 13.58 8.73 0.56
N ALA A 168 13.92 9.76 -0.22
CA ALA A 168 15.23 10.39 -0.18
C ALA A 168 15.53 10.99 1.21
N ARG A 169 14.58 11.72 1.81
CA ARG A 169 14.70 12.24 3.19
C ARG A 169 14.86 11.13 4.23
N ALA A 170 14.20 9.98 3.99
CA ALA A 170 14.33 8.79 4.82
C ALA A 170 15.66 8.03 4.62
N GLY A 171 16.45 8.38 3.60
CA GLY A 171 17.69 7.68 3.24
C GLY A 171 17.43 6.32 2.55
N ILE A 172 16.25 6.14 1.95
CA ILE A 172 15.86 4.90 1.28
C ILE A 172 16.13 5.04 -0.22
N LEU A 173 17.08 4.25 -0.73
CA LEU A 173 17.60 4.39 -2.09
C LEU A 173 17.06 3.31 -3.04
N SER A 174 16.64 2.16 -2.49
CA SER A 174 16.19 1.01 -3.27
C SER A 174 14.84 0.47 -2.80
N LEU A 175 14.09 -0.14 -3.72
CA LEU A 175 12.87 -0.88 -3.40
C LEU A 175 13.16 -2.22 -2.70
N GLN A 176 14.44 -2.60 -2.60
CA GLN A 176 14.92 -3.78 -1.88
C GLN A 176 15.40 -3.44 -0.46
N ASP A 177 15.56 -2.17 -0.11
CA ASP A 177 15.94 -1.77 1.24
C ASP A 177 14.87 -2.27 2.22
N PRO A 178 15.26 -2.87 3.37
CA PRO A 178 14.32 -3.29 4.40
C PRO A 178 13.86 -2.08 5.23
N ALA A 179 13.36 -1.06 4.54
CA ALA A 179 12.93 0.20 5.08
C ALA A 179 11.80 0.79 4.25
N GLU A 180 10.92 1.51 4.92
CA GLU A 180 9.82 2.25 4.33
C GLU A 180 9.67 3.61 5.05
N VAL A 181 9.01 4.55 4.40
CA VAL A 181 8.68 5.85 4.97
C VAL A 181 7.16 6.07 4.90
N LEU A 182 6.56 6.42 6.04
CA LEU A 182 5.19 6.90 6.15
C LEU A 182 5.11 8.34 5.66
N VAL A 183 4.13 8.61 4.81
CA VAL A 183 3.79 9.98 4.40
C VAL A 183 2.60 10.48 5.23
N VAL A 184 2.63 11.76 5.55
CA VAL A 184 1.72 12.41 6.50
C VAL A 184 0.99 13.54 5.78
N ASN A 185 -0.30 13.76 6.07
CA ASN A 185 -1.03 14.90 5.54
C ASN A 185 -0.79 16.17 6.40
N PRO A 186 -1.27 17.36 5.97
CA PRO A 186 -1.07 18.61 6.73
C PRO A 186 -1.69 18.60 8.15
N ASP A 187 -2.68 17.76 8.40
CA ASP A 187 -3.35 17.61 9.70
C ASP A 187 -2.57 16.69 10.67
N GLY A 188 -1.43 16.17 10.23
CA GLY A 188 -0.57 15.27 11.01
C GLY A 188 -1.05 13.82 11.02
N GLU A 189 -1.96 13.44 10.12
CA GLU A 189 -2.45 12.07 9.98
C GLU A 189 -1.58 11.27 9.03
N ILE A 190 -1.29 10.03 9.38
CA ILE A 190 -0.62 9.08 8.50
C ILE A 190 -1.56 8.77 7.34
N MET A 191 -1.06 8.88 6.10
CA MET A 191 -1.83 8.56 4.90
C MET A 191 -1.57 7.12 4.47
N GLU A 192 -0.30 6.80 4.23
CA GLU A 192 0.20 5.52 3.75
C GLU A 192 1.74 5.48 3.86
N GLY A 193 2.38 4.39 3.42
CA GLY A 193 3.81 4.33 3.15
C GLY A 193 4.14 4.70 1.69
N SER A 194 5.40 5.01 1.39
CA SER A 194 5.77 5.44 0.04
C SER A 194 5.40 4.44 -1.07
N ILE A 195 5.43 3.13 -0.76
CA ILE A 195 5.04 2.06 -1.68
C ILE A 195 4.13 1.00 -1.02
N SER A 196 3.51 1.33 0.12
CA SER A 196 2.79 0.34 0.94
C SER A 196 1.62 0.94 1.72
N THR A 197 0.68 0.09 2.13
CA THR A 197 -0.36 0.44 3.09
C THR A 197 0.07 -0.01 4.50
N PRO A 198 0.05 0.88 5.51
CA PRO A 198 0.39 0.54 6.88
C PRO A 198 -0.83 0.05 7.69
N TYR A 199 -0.55 -0.79 8.69
CA TYR A 199 -1.51 -1.26 9.69
C TYR A 199 -0.88 -1.19 11.07
N PHE A 200 -1.57 -0.54 12.00
CA PHE A 200 -1.12 -0.31 13.37
C PHE A 200 -2.03 -1.04 14.35
N ARG A 201 -1.53 -1.31 15.56
CA ARG A 201 -2.36 -1.87 16.62
C ARG A 201 -3.36 -0.83 17.12
N SER A 202 -4.63 -1.23 17.25
CA SER A 202 -5.67 -0.42 17.90
C SER A 202 -5.25 -0.06 19.33
N ARG A 203 -5.48 1.18 19.76
CA ARG A 203 -5.16 1.61 21.12
C ARG A 203 -6.30 1.19 22.08
N PRO A 204 -6.05 0.99 23.38
CA PRO A 204 -7.09 0.59 24.34
C PRO A 204 -8.29 1.55 24.40
N SER A 205 -8.05 2.85 24.22
CA SER A 205 -9.11 3.87 24.10
C SER A 205 -10.10 3.60 22.97
N ASP A 206 -9.65 2.95 21.90
CA ASP A 206 -10.47 2.63 20.73
C ASP A 206 -11.42 1.47 21.04
N ALA A 207 -11.00 0.55 21.90
CA ALA A 207 -11.84 -0.55 22.39
C ALA A 207 -12.93 -0.05 23.37
N GLU A 208 -12.63 0.97 24.18
CA GLU A 208 -13.61 1.63 25.07
C GLU A 208 -14.64 2.46 24.30
N LEU A 209 -14.21 3.17 23.26
CA LEU A 209 -15.11 3.86 22.33
C LEU A 209 -15.97 2.87 21.55
N TRP A 210 -15.40 1.72 21.17
CA TRP A 210 -16.19 0.63 20.64
C TRP A 210 -17.23 0.21 21.66
N THR A 211 -16.90 -0.21 22.89
CA THR A 211 -17.87 -0.71 23.90
C THR A 211 -19.04 0.23 24.18
N ALA A 212 -18.83 1.54 24.08
CA ALA A 212 -19.87 2.56 24.30
C ALA A 212 -20.86 2.76 23.14
N SER A 213 -20.63 2.19 21.94
CA SER A 213 -21.53 2.39 20.79
C SER A 213 -22.86 1.62 20.93
N PRO A 214 -24.04 2.27 20.74
CA PRO A 214 -25.36 1.63 20.86
C PRO A 214 -25.70 0.57 19.79
N ASP A 215 -25.08 0.63 18.60
CA ASP A 215 -25.44 -0.17 17.42
C ASP A 215 -24.71 -1.53 17.35
N LYS A 216 -24.84 -2.34 18.40
CA LYS A 216 -23.95 -3.51 18.61
C LYS A 216 -24.52 -4.91 18.43
N GLN A 217 -25.78 -5.05 18.00
CA GLN A 217 -26.36 -6.38 17.89
C GLN A 217 -25.78 -7.22 16.74
N ASP A 218 -25.17 -6.59 15.72
CA ASP A 218 -24.62 -7.28 14.54
C ASP A 218 -23.13 -6.97 14.28
N ALA A 219 -22.44 -6.29 15.20
CA ALA A 219 -21.10 -5.76 14.95
C ALA A 219 -20.00 -6.77 15.34
N ARG A 220 -19.17 -7.18 14.36
CA ARG A 220 -17.98 -8.03 14.55
C ARG A 220 -17.06 -7.40 15.62
N ALA A 221 -16.44 -8.20 16.49
CA ALA A 221 -15.49 -7.70 17.49
C ALA A 221 -14.44 -6.77 16.83
N PRO A 222 -13.98 -5.70 17.52
CA PRO A 222 -13.03 -4.76 16.94
C PRO A 222 -11.76 -5.54 16.63
N THR A 223 -11.28 -5.40 15.41
CA THR A 223 -10.00 -5.99 15.02
C THR A 223 -8.85 -5.29 15.76
N GLU A 224 -7.81 -6.05 16.06
CA GLU A 224 -6.55 -5.58 16.64
C GLU A 224 -5.81 -4.60 15.72
N TRP A 225 -6.15 -4.54 14.43
CA TRP A 225 -5.41 -3.76 13.43
C TRP A 225 -6.25 -2.65 12.82
N VAL A 226 -5.69 -1.45 12.74
CA VAL A 226 -6.27 -0.30 12.05
C VAL A 226 -5.41 0.14 10.88
N THR A 227 -6.02 0.69 9.84
CA THR A 227 -5.34 1.34 8.71
C THR A 227 -5.93 2.72 8.49
N PRO A 228 -5.14 3.73 8.05
CA PRO A 228 -5.68 5.04 7.76
C PRO A 228 -6.85 5.03 6.77
N PRO A 229 -7.92 5.80 7.00
CA PRO A 229 -9.03 5.93 6.06
C PRO A 229 -8.59 6.65 4.77
N LEU A 230 -9.33 6.46 3.68
CA LEU A 230 -9.05 7.20 2.44
C LEU A 230 -9.22 8.72 2.61
N SER A 231 -10.01 9.16 3.60
CA SER A 231 -10.16 10.59 3.94
C SER A 231 -8.86 11.23 4.42
N SER A 232 -7.91 10.47 4.96
CA SER A 232 -6.56 10.98 5.29
C SER A 232 -5.73 11.26 4.03
N GLY A 233 -6.14 10.73 2.87
CA GLY A 233 -5.57 11.08 1.56
C GLY A 233 -4.69 10.02 0.91
N GLY A 234 -4.53 8.85 1.53
CA GLY A 234 -3.71 7.75 1.00
C GLY A 234 -4.33 7.00 -0.18
N ASN A 235 -3.55 6.11 -0.79
CA ASN A 235 -3.95 5.29 -1.92
C ASN A 235 -5.01 4.23 -1.59
N ALA A 236 -5.92 3.99 -2.53
CA ALA A 236 -6.81 2.82 -2.53
C ALA A 236 -6.08 1.51 -2.90
N GLY A 237 -5.14 1.07 -2.04
CA GLY A 237 -4.31 -0.11 -2.25
C GLY A 237 -5.10 -1.42 -2.44
N THR A 238 -4.59 -2.33 -3.28
CA THR A 238 -5.27 -3.63 -3.53
C THR A 238 -5.22 -4.55 -2.31
N THR A 239 -4.07 -4.62 -1.64
CA THR A 239 -3.93 -5.35 -0.36
C THR A 239 -4.70 -4.68 0.77
N ARG A 240 -4.81 -3.36 0.78
CA ARG A 240 -5.69 -2.61 1.69
C ARG A 240 -7.15 -3.03 1.53
N ARG A 241 -7.66 -3.02 0.28
CA ARG A 241 -9.02 -3.49 -0.02
C ARG A 241 -9.22 -4.93 0.44
N TYR A 242 -8.26 -5.81 0.15
CA TYR A 242 -8.26 -7.19 0.62
C TYR A 242 -8.34 -7.26 2.16
N ALA A 243 -7.50 -6.52 2.88
CA ALA A 243 -7.49 -6.50 4.33
C ALA A 243 -8.81 -6.03 4.96
N LEU A 244 -9.45 -5.02 4.37
CA LEU A 244 -10.75 -4.51 4.82
C LEU A 244 -11.89 -5.49 4.52
N VAL A 245 -11.97 -6.01 3.29
CA VAL A 245 -13.05 -6.92 2.86
C VAL A 245 -13.09 -8.19 3.72
N TYR A 246 -11.93 -8.73 4.08
CA TYR A 246 -11.84 -9.94 4.89
C TYR A 246 -11.76 -9.68 6.40
N GLY A 247 -11.87 -8.42 6.83
CA GLY A 247 -11.92 -8.05 8.25
C GLY A 247 -10.59 -8.23 9.00
N ILE A 248 -9.45 -8.15 8.32
CA ILE A 248 -8.13 -8.09 8.98
C ILE A 248 -8.00 -6.81 9.78
N CYS A 249 -8.48 -5.71 9.20
CA CYS A 249 -8.34 -4.37 9.76
C CYS A 249 -9.63 -3.57 9.58
N VAL A 250 -9.75 -2.48 10.32
CA VAL A 250 -10.76 -1.43 10.12
C VAL A 250 -10.08 -0.11 9.81
N GLU A 251 -10.83 0.83 9.25
CA GLU A 251 -10.32 2.18 9.01
C GLU A 251 -10.36 2.99 10.31
N GLN A 252 -9.24 3.65 10.63
CA GLN A 252 -9.14 4.60 11.74
C GLN A 252 -8.04 5.62 11.44
N VAL A 253 -8.27 6.88 11.80
CA VAL A 253 -7.23 7.92 11.73
C VAL A 253 -6.08 7.53 12.66
N VAL A 254 -4.86 7.51 12.11
CA VAL A 254 -3.62 7.29 12.87
C VAL A 254 -2.82 8.57 12.81
N ARG A 255 -2.50 9.16 13.96
CA ARG A 255 -1.72 10.40 14.01
C ARG A 255 -0.23 10.12 14.14
N ALA A 256 0.59 10.88 13.43
CA ALA A 256 2.04 10.76 13.48
C ALA A 256 2.61 11.05 14.88
N ASP A 257 1.97 11.95 15.63
CA ASP A 257 2.36 12.34 16.99
C ASP A 257 2.01 11.29 18.06
N GLN A 258 1.23 10.27 17.70
CA GLN A 258 0.85 9.14 18.56
C GLN A 258 1.67 7.88 18.29
N LEU A 259 2.58 7.91 17.32
CA LEU A 259 3.46 6.78 17.04
C LEU A 259 4.50 6.62 18.15
N ILE A 260 4.86 5.38 18.44
CA ILE A 260 5.83 5.02 19.49
C ILE A 260 7.05 4.39 18.82
N ASP A 261 8.25 4.85 19.20
CA ASP A 261 9.49 4.28 18.70
C ASP A 261 9.58 2.78 19.02
N GLY A 262 9.91 1.97 18.02
CA GLY A 262 9.96 0.52 18.11
C GLY A 262 8.61 -0.19 18.05
N GLU A 263 7.48 0.51 17.92
CA GLU A 263 6.18 -0.17 17.86
C GLU A 263 6.05 -1.02 16.59
N GLU A 264 5.57 -2.25 16.78
CA GLU A 264 5.35 -3.18 15.68
C GLU A 264 4.12 -2.82 14.86
N CYS A 265 4.27 -2.89 13.55
CA CYS A 265 3.22 -2.65 12.58
C CYS A 265 3.37 -3.61 11.39
N TRP A 266 2.34 -3.63 10.53
CA TRP A 266 2.40 -4.32 9.25
C TRP A 266 2.39 -3.31 8.11
N LEU A 267 3.07 -3.66 7.03
CA LEU A 267 3.00 -2.99 5.74
C LEU A 267 2.44 -3.98 4.72
N SER A 268 1.76 -3.50 3.69
CA SER A 268 1.39 -4.37 2.56
C SER A 268 1.44 -3.71 1.21
N ASN A 269 1.68 -4.51 0.16
CA ASN A 269 1.44 -4.12 -1.23
C ASN A 269 1.22 -5.33 -2.14
N GLY A 270 0.77 -5.08 -3.37
CA GLY A 270 0.44 -6.12 -4.35
C GLY A 270 1.61 -6.97 -4.85
N VAL A 271 2.87 -6.69 -4.46
CA VAL A 271 4.04 -7.47 -4.87
C VAL A 271 4.53 -8.36 -3.74
N ARG A 272 4.65 -7.81 -2.53
CA ARG A 272 5.29 -8.47 -1.38
C ARG A 272 4.30 -9.07 -0.37
N GLY A 273 3.00 -8.81 -0.53
CA GLY A 273 2.02 -9.18 0.48
C GLY A 273 2.18 -8.34 1.74
N PHE A 274 2.07 -8.98 2.90
CA PHE A 274 2.26 -8.39 4.21
C PHE A 274 3.72 -8.52 4.69
N ILE A 275 4.21 -7.47 5.34
CA ILE A 275 5.61 -7.34 5.80
C ILE A 275 5.59 -6.77 7.21
N ARG A 276 6.34 -7.37 8.14
CA ARG A 276 6.55 -6.81 9.48
C ARG A 276 7.43 -5.56 9.40
N ALA A 277 7.05 -4.54 10.15
CA ALA A 277 7.83 -3.33 10.30
C ALA A 277 7.82 -2.85 11.76
N ALA A 278 8.78 -2.01 12.10
CA ALA A 278 8.87 -1.34 13.39
C ALA A 278 9.12 0.14 13.16
N VAL A 279 8.39 0.99 13.86
CA VAL A 279 8.53 2.45 13.77
C VAL A 279 9.92 2.87 14.26
N VAL A 280 10.56 3.79 13.54
CA VAL A 280 11.83 4.40 13.91
C VAL A 280 11.66 5.91 13.94
N LEU A 281 11.47 6.47 15.13
CA LEU A 281 11.34 7.90 15.34
C LEU A 281 12.73 8.55 15.37
N ARG A 282 12.94 9.55 14.51
CA ARG A 282 14.15 10.35 14.57
C ARG A 282 14.09 11.24 15.81
N LYS A 283 15.09 11.16 16.68
CA LYS A 283 15.24 12.11 17.79
C LYS A 283 15.40 13.51 17.20
N LYS A 284 14.60 14.47 17.66
CA LYS A 284 14.87 15.88 17.38
C LYS A 284 16.21 16.20 18.04
N GLU A 285 17.21 16.57 17.25
CA GLU A 285 18.44 17.14 17.81
C GLU A 285 18.03 18.41 18.57
N SER A 286 18.19 18.38 19.90
CA SER A 286 18.06 19.57 20.72
C SER A 286 19.19 20.52 20.32
N VAL A 287 18.83 21.64 19.69
CA VAL A 287 19.76 22.76 19.51
C VAL A 287 20.04 23.31 20.91
N GLU A 288 21.09 22.81 21.56
CA GLU A 288 21.71 23.51 22.68
C GLU A 288 22.34 24.78 22.12
N SER A 289 21.59 25.88 22.22
CA SER A 289 22.10 27.23 22.02
C SER A 289 23.15 27.50 23.10
N ASN A 290 24.42 27.27 22.77
CA ASN A 290 25.56 27.80 23.52
C ASN A 290 25.53 29.32 23.42
N ASN A 291 24.84 29.95 24.36
CA ASN A 291 24.89 31.39 24.59
C ASN A 291 25.72 31.63 25.84
N THR A 292 27.03 31.41 25.74
CA THR A 292 27.97 31.84 26.79
C THR A 292 28.32 33.30 26.54
N PHE A 293 27.55 34.17 27.19
CA PHE A 293 27.99 35.51 27.53
C PHE A 293 29.12 35.38 28.56
N GLU A 294 30.34 35.73 28.20
CA GLU A 294 31.34 36.18 29.18
C GLU A 294 31.97 37.49 28.70
N SER A 295 31.42 38.57 29.26
CA SER A 295 32.13 39.81 29.51
C SER A 295 33.29 39.55 30.48
N SER A 296 34.50 39.98 30.14
CA SER A 296 35.43 40.76 31.00
C SER A 296 36.86 40.71 30.46
N SER A 297 37.33 41.83 29.91
CA SER A 297 38.63 42.47 30.19
C SER A 297 38.69 43.81 29.45
#